data_AF-A0AAC8ZG91-F1
#
_entry.id   AF-A0AAC8ZG91-F1
#
_cell.length_a   1.000
_cell.length_b   1.000
_cell.length_c   1.000
_cell.angle_alpha   90.00
_cell.angle_beta   90.00
_cell.angle_gamma   90.00
#
_symmetry.space_group_name_H-M   'P 1'
#
loop_
_entity.id
_entity.type
_entity.pdbx_description
1 polymer ?
#
loop_
_entity_poly.entity_id
_entity_poly.type
_entity_poly.pdbx_seq_one_letter_code
_entity_poly.pdbx_strand_id
1 'polypeptide(L)'
;MVVIPKVTDVQVIPVAGYDSMLLTLSGAHYPYFTRNIVIITDDSGNRGIGEIHGGDVITKSLNSFKSIIIGRPITEYRAILK
;
A
#
# COMPACT_ATOMS: atom_id res chain seq x y z
N MET A 1 -15.30 27.86 -3.08
CA MET A 1 -15.10 26.69 -3.95
C MET A 1 -14.55 25.56 -3.10
N VAL A 2 -15.12 24.36 -3.15
CA VAL A 2 -14.54 23.19 -2.47
C VAL A 2 -13.41 22.68 -3.36
N VAL A 3 -12.18 22.70 -2.85
CA VAL A 3 -11.03 22.10 -3.53
C VAL A 3 -11.04 20.61 -3.21
N ILE A 4 -11.00 19.77 -4.24
CA ILE A 4 -10.92 18.33 -4.07
C ILE A 4 -9.43 17.96 -3.98
N PRO A 5 -8.99 17.31 -2.89
CA PRO A 5 -7.58 16.97 -2.73
C PRO A 5 -7.08 16.04 -3.84
N LYS A 6 -5.85 16.28 -4.28
CA LYS A 6 -5.15 15.45 -5.27
C LYS A 6 -3.97 14.74 -4.64
N VAL A 7 -3.74 13.50 -5.08
CA VAL A 7 -2.58 12.72 -4.62
C VAL A 7 -1.29 13.38 -5.10
N THR A 8 -0.35 13.60 -4.18
CA THR A 8 0.96 14.21 -4.44
C THR A 8 2.10 13.22 -4.31
N ASP A 9 2.00 12.26 -3.41
CA ASP A 9 3.04 11.26 -3.17
C ASP A 9 2.47 9.88 -2.85
N VAL A 10 3.20 8.84 -3.24
CA VAL A 10 2.88 7.43 -2.94
C VAL A 10 4.16 6.70 -2.53
N GLN A 11 4.16 6.15 -1.32
CA GLN A 11 5.23 5.32 -0.79
C GLN A 11 4.76 3.88 -0.66
N VAL A 12 5.63 2.92 -1.00
CA VAL A 12 5.40 1.49 -0.80
C VAL A 12 6.56 1.00 0.04
N ILE A 13 6.26 0.53 1.25
CA ILE A 13 7.24 0.23 2.27
C ILE A 13 7.08 -1.24 2.66
N PRO A 14 7.95 -2.14 2.19
CA PRO A 14 7.98 -3.50 2.69
C PRO A 14 8.42 -3.50 4.16
N VAL A 15 7.68 -4.19 5.00
CA VAL A 15 7.93 -4.31 6.43
C VAL A 15 7.93 -5.77 6.86
N ALA A 16 8.63 -6.07 7.94
CA ALA A 16 8.61 -7.36 8.59
C ALA A 16 8.19 -7.19 10.06
N GLY A 17 7.43 -8.15 10.57
CA GLY A 17 7.08 -8.27 11.98
C GLY A 17 7.41 -9.67 12.49
N TYR A 18 7.48 -9.83 13.81
CA TYR A 18 7.71 -11.14 14.42
C TYR A 18 6.45 -12.00 14.37
N ASP A 19 6.64 -13.30 14.21
CA ASP A 19 5.57 -14.30 14.31
C ASP A 19 5.97 -15.45 15.24
N SER A 20 4.97 -16.14 15.79
CA SER A 20 5.16 -17.37 16.54
C SER A 20 5.35 -18.57 15.60
N MET A 21 5.83 -19.69 16.12
CA MET A 21 5.98 -20.94 15.36
C MET A 21 4.61 -21.65 15.20
N LEU A 22 3.68 -21.02 14.49
CA LEU A 22 2.34 -21.55 14.26
C LEU A 22 2.35 -22.70 13.25
N LEU A 23 1.70 -23.82 13.59
CA LEU A 23 1.57 -25.00 12.72
C LEU A 23 0.27 -24.93 11.91
N THR A 24 0.37 -25.23 10.62
CA THR A 24 -0.74 -25.29 9.66
C THR A 24 -0.55 -26.49 8.72
N LEU A 25 -1.52 -26.73 7.82
CA LEU A 25 -1.36 -27.75 6.76
C LEU A 25 -0.16 -27.46 5.85
N SER A 26 0.22 -26.20 5.69
CA SER A 26 1.34 -25.76 4.86
C SER A 26 2.71 -25.84 5.57
N GLY A 27 2.75 -26.34 6.81
CA GLY A 27 3.98 -26.44 7.62
C GLY A 27 3.96 -25.50 8.83
N ALA A 28 5.13 -24.99 9.21
CA ALA A 28 5.30 -24.06 10.33
C ALA A 28 5.60 -22.65 9.81
N HIS A 29 5.07 -21.63 10.48
CA HIS A 29 5.40 -20.24 10.19
C HIS A 29 6.89 -19.96 10.45
N TYR A 30 7.46 -19.08 9.63
CA TYR A 30 8.78 -18.49 9.87
C TYR A 30 8.71 -17.50 11.04
N PRO A 31 9.84 -17.16 11.69
CA PRO A 31 9.85 -16.19 12.80
C PRO A 31 9.48 -14.76 12.38
N TYR A 32 9.37 -14.49 11.07
CA TYR A 32 8.96 -13.19 10.55
C TYR A 32 7.84 -13.35 9.52
N PHE A 33 6.82 -12.51 9.62
CA PHE A 33 5.85 -12.29 8.54
C PHE A 33 6.18 -10.98 7.83
N THR A 34 5.77 -10.86 6.56
CA THR A 34 6.02 -9.66 5.75
C THR A 34 4.72 -9.03 5.27
N ARG A 35 4.71 -7.69 5.20
CA ARG A 35 3.60 -6.89 4.67
C ARG A 35 4.15 -5.77 3.80
N ASN A 36 3.29 -5.21 2.96
CA ASN A 36 3.55 -3.97 2.25
C ASN A 36 2.64 -2.88 2.80
N ILE A 37 3.22 -1.79 3.28
CA ILE A 37 2.49 -0.58 3.68
C ILE A 37 2.50 0.41 2.53
N VAL A 38 1.33 0.86 2.11
CA VAL A 38 1.15 1.94 1.14
C VAL A 38 0.76 3.20 1.89
N ILE A 39 1.50 4.28 1.65
CA ILE A 39 1.20 5.59 2.19
C ILE A 39 0.93 6.53 1.02
N ILE A 40 -0.22 7.19 1.04
CA ILE A 40 -0.63 8.17 0.03
C ILE A 40 -0.76 9.52 0.71
N THR A 41 -0.13 10.54 0.16
CA THR A 41 -0.23 11.93 0.64
C THR A 41 -1.00 12.76 -0.39
N ASP A 42 -1.89 13.65 0.07
CA ASP A 42 -2.58 14.61 -0.79
C ASP A 42 -2.03 16.04 -0.66
N ASP A 43 -2.49 16.94 -1.52
CA ASP A 43 -2.12 18.37 -1.51
C ASP A 43 -2.78 19.17 -0.39
N SER A 44 -3.67 18.56 0.38
CA SER A 44 -4.27 19.14 1.60
C SER A 44 -3.50 18.74 2.88
N GLY A 45 -2.42 17.95 2.74
CA GLY A 45 -1.58 17.49 3.83
C GLY A 45 -2.07 16.23 4.55
N ASN A 46 -3.15 15.59 4.07
CA ASN A 46 -3.64 14.35 4.66
C ASN A 46 -2.79 13.15 4.22
N ARG A 47 -2.81 12.10 5.04
CA ARG A 47 -2.16 10.82 4.73
C ARG A 47 -3.14 9.67 4.86
N GLY A 48 -3.28 8.89 3.79
CA GLY A 48 -3.98 7.61 3.77
C GLY A 48 -2.99 6.45 3.89
N ILE A 49 -3.39 5.38 4.56
CA ILE A 49 -2.56 4.19 4.78
C ILE A 49 -3.34 2.94 4.38
N GLY A 50 -2.67 2.03 3.67
CA GLY A 50 -3.18 0.69 3.37
C GLY A 50 -2.12 -0.37 3.64
N GLU A 51 -2.56 -1.57 3.99
CA GLU A 51 -1.71 -2.72 4.26
C GLU A 51 -2.15 -3.92 3.42
N ILE A 52 -1.19 -4.63 2.83
CA ILE A 52 -1.42 -5.88 2.11
C ILE A 52 -0.28 -6.87 2.36
N HIS A 53 -0.43 -8.11 1.90
CA HIS A 53 0.59 -9.15 1.95
C HIS A 53 1.95 -8.66 1.45
N GLY A 54 3.00 -9.19 2.08
CA GLY A 54 4.38 -8.94 1.68
C GLY A 54 4.77 -9.65 0.39
N GLY A 55 6.04 -9.51 0.02
CA GLY A 55 6.64 -10.16 -1.15
C GLY A 55 7.03 -9.17 -2.25
N ASP A 56 8.16 -9.47 -2.90
CA ASP A 56 8.79 -8.55 -3.87
C ASP A 56 7.93 -8.31 -5.11
N VAL A 57 7.17 -9.31 -5.54
CA VAL A 57 6.28 -9.19 -6.71
C VAL A 57 5.17 -8.17 -6.41
N ILE A 58 4.54 -8.25 -5.24
CA ILE A 58 3.50 -7.30 -4.82
C ILE A 58 4.11 -5.91 -4.66
N THR A 59 5.29 -5.81 -4.02
CA THR A 59 6.02 -4.55 -3.84
C THR A 59 6.29 -3.86 -5.18
N LYS A 60 6.80 -4.60 -6.17
CA LYS A 60 7.06 -4.08 -7.52
C LYS A 60 5.78 -3.65 -8.23
N SER A 61 4.72 -4.45 -8.13
CA SER A 61 3.41 -4.13 -8.71
C SER A 61 2.84 -2.84 -8.13
N LEU A 62 2.81 -2.68 -6.80
CA LEU A 62 2.37 -1.45 -6.14
C LEU A 62 3.18 -0.23 -6.59
N ASN A 63 4.51 -0.36 -6.72
CA ASN A 63 5.36 0.71 -7.21
C ASN A 63 5.06 1.09 -8.67
N SER A 64 4.69 0.13 -9.53
CA SER A 64 4.33 0.42 -10.93
C SER A 64 3.05 1.24 -11.10
N PHE A 65 2.13 1.22 -10.12
CA PHE A 65 0.88 1.97 -10.20
C PHE A 65 1.00 3.44 -9.76
N LYS A 66 2.14 3.85 -9.17
CA LYS A 66 2.31 5.22 -8.64
C LYS A 66 2.02 6.30 -9.69
N SER A 67 2.49 6.11 -10.91
CA SER A 67 2.31 7.06 -12.02
C SER A 67 0.85 7.24 -12.44
N ILE A 68 -0.02 6.25 -12.17
CA ILE A 68 -1.45 6.29 -12.51
C ILE A 68 -2.23 7.04 -11.42
N ILE A 69 -1.73 7.03 -10.17
CA ILE A 69 -2.37 7.59 -8.99
C ILE A 69 -1.97 9.06 -8.76
N ILE A 70 -0.68 9.38 -8.89
CA ILE A 70 -0.17 10.74 -8.61
C ILE A 70 -0.84 11.75 -9.54
N GLY A 71 -1.30 12.86 -8.97
CA GLY A 71 -2.00 13.95 -9.67
C GLY A 71 -3.51 13.74 -9.82
N ARG A 72 -4.04 12.55 -9.48
CA ARG A 72 -5.49 12.27 -9.52
C ARG A 72 -6.21 12.83 -8.28
N PRO A 73 -7.44 13.35 -8.44
CA PRO A 73 -8.27 13.69 -7.29
C PRO A 73 -8.73 12.42 -6.56
N ILE A 74 -8.79 12.48 -5.23
CA ILE A 74 -9.16 11.32 -4.40
C ILE A 74 -10.55 10.75 -4.74
N THR A 75 -11.45 11.56 -5.29
CA THR A 75 -12.80 11.14 -5.71
C THR A 75 -12.80 10.18 -6.92
N GLU A 76 -11.72 10.12 -7.70
CA GLU A 76 -11.58 9.23 -8.86
C GLU A 76 -11.17 7.79 -8.48
N TYR A 77 -11.12 7.43 -7.20
CA TYR A 77 -10.60 6.13 -6.73
C TYR A 77 -11.23 4.92 -7.45
N ARG A 78 -12.54 4.92 -7.71
CA ARG A 78 -13.21 3.82 -8.43
C ARG A 78 -12.74 3.67 -9.88
N ALA A 79 -12.39 4.78 -10.53
CA ALA A 79 -11.87 4.75 -11.90
C ALA A 79 -10.42 4.25 -11.93
N ILE A 80 -9.64 4.55 -10.89
CA ILE A 80 -8.26 4.09 -10.72
C ILE A 80 -8.20 2.58 -10.41
N LEU A 81 -9.17 2.05 -9.66
CA LEU A 81 -9.20 0.65 -9.22
C LEU A 81 -9.85 -0.32 -10.23
N LYS A 82 -10.36 0.16 -11.36
CA LYS A 82 -10.91 -0.68 -12.43
C LYS A 82 -9.80 -1.21 -13.33
#